data_AF-A0A0R1WKV6-F1
#
_entry.id   AF-A0A0R1WKV6-F1
#
_cell.length_a   1.000
_cell.length_b   1.000
_cell.length_c   1.000
_cell.angle_alpha   90.00
_cell.angle_beta   90.00
_cell.angle_gamma   90.00
#
_symmetry.space_group_name_H-M   'P 1'
#
loop_
_entity.id
_entity.type
_entity.pdbx_description
1 polymer ?
#
loop_
_entity_poly.entity_id
_entity_poly.type
_entity_poly.pdbx_seq_one_letter_code
_entity_poly.pdbx_strand_id
1 'polypeptide(L)'
;MAIAKIEIDDAEIDEKIESRINAVIRKMPLWPPVMNTKQMISYVPFSGRRLYAVLFIYRNWLDEENGGCVYYPRPGQAYQFRRKDFDQWMYDHWIDIITIDMKEFEKDKVAYKASLI
;
A
#
# COMPACT_ATOMS: atom_id res chain seq x y z
N MET A 1 -34.55 47.58 -9.87
CA MET A 1 -34.00 46.21 -9.71
C MET A 1 -33.24 46.16 -8.40
N ALA A 2 -33.67 45.33 -7.46
CA ALA A 2 -32.92 45.10 -6.23
C ALA A 2 -31.82 44.07 -6.50
N ILE A 3 -30.57 44.43 -6.23
CA ILE A 3 -29.44 43.50 -6.32
C ILE A 3 -29.36 42.78 -4.98
N ALA A 4 -29.62 41.47 -4.97
CA ALA A 4 -29.40 40.65 -3.78
C ALA A 4 -27.88 40.51 -3.56
N LYS A 5 -27.38 41.06 -2.46
CA LYS A 5 -26.02 40.81 -1.98
C LYS A 5 -26.05 39.50 -1.20
N ILE A 6 -25.35 38.49 -1.70
CA ILE A 6 -25.09 37.25 -0.97
C ILE A 6 -23.76 37.47 -0.24
N GLU A 7 -23.81 37.67 1.07
CA GLU A 7 -22.62 37.59 1.93
C GLU A 7 -22.49 36.14 2.38
N ILE A 8 -21.36 35.52 2.04
CA ILE A 8 -21.02 34.18 2.49
C ILE A 8 -20.07 34.37 3.67
N ASP A 9 -20.47 33.88 4.84
CA ASP A 9 -19.68 33.92 6.07
C ASP A 9 -18.55 32.88 6.00
N ASP A 10 -17.31 33.31 6.18
CA ASP A 10 -16.13 32.44 6.20
C ASP A 10 -16.27 31.35 7.27
N ALA A 11 -16.96 31.63 8.39
CA ALA A 11 -17.23 30.63 9.42
C ALA A 11 -18.16 29.50 8.92
N GLU A 12 -19.15 29.81 8.08
CA GLU A 12 -20.05 28.81 7.49
C GLU A 12 -19.33 27.97 6.42
N ILE A 13 -18.40 28.60 5.68
CA ILE A 13 -17.53 27.88 4.72
C ILE A 13 -16.63 26.89 5.48
N ASP A 14 -15.96 27.34 6.54
CA ASP A 14 -15.04 26.53 7.32
C ASP A 14 -15.76 25.36 8.00
N GLU A 15 -16.94 25.57 8.59
CA GLU A 15 -17.75 24.50 9.18
C GLU A 15 -18.14 23.43 8.15
N LYS A 16 -18.55 23.85 6.95
CA LYS A 16 -18.92 22.92 5.86
C LYS A 16 -17.71 22.16 5.31
N ILE A 17 -16.56 22.81 5.23
CA ILE A 17 -15.30 22.18 4.82
C ILE A 17 -14.88 21.16 5.88
N GLU A 18 -14.84 21.52 7.16
CA GLU A 18 -14.50 20.62 8.26
C GLU A 18 -15.45 19.42 8.33
N SER A 19 -16.76 19.65 8.21
CA SER A 19 -17.76 18.56 8.21
C SER A 19 -17.52 17.57 7.06
N ARG A 20 -17.21 18.06 5.86
CA ARG A 20 -16.87 17.22 4.70
C ARG A 20 -15.55 16.48 4.90
N ILE A 21 -14.51 17.17 5.37
CA ILE A 21 -13.20 16.56 5.66
C ILE A 21 -13.37 15.47 6.71
N ASN A 22 -14.08 15.73 7.80
CA ASN A 22 -14.34 14.75 8.86
C ASN A 22 -15.16 13.56 8.36
N ALA A 23 -16.16 13.78 7.49
CA ALA A 23 -16.91 12.69 6.87
C ALA A 23 -16.04 11.82 5.95
N VAL A 24 -15.07 12.41 5.26
CA VAL A 24 -14.09 11.70 4.42
C VAL A 24 -13.08 10.95 5.29
N ILE A 25 -12.51 11.59 6.31
CA ILE A 25 -11.56 10.97 7.26
C ILE A 25 -12.22 9.78 7.97
N ARG A 26 -13.47 9.91 8.41
CA ARG A 26 -14.22 8.80 9.04
C ARG A 26 -14.45 7.61 8.10
N LYS A 27 -14.42 7.85 6.79
CA LYS A 27 -14.57 6.81 5.75
C LYS A 27 -13.23 6.33 5.22
N MET A 28 -12.13 7.02 5.49
CA MET A 28 -10.80 6.55 5.13
C MET A 28 -10.48 5.32 5.99
N PRO A 29 -10.15 4.17 5.38
CA PRO A 29 -9.66 3.03 6.14
C PRO A 29 -8.36 3.45 6.85
N LEU A 30 -8.42 3.52 8.19
CA LEU A 30 -7.26 3.70 9.04
C LEU A 30 -6.49 2.38 9.05
N TRP A 31 -5.61 2.22 8.07
CA TRP A 31 -4.71 1.08 8.03
C TRP A 31 -3.67 1.20 9.15
N PRO A 32 -3.45 0.13 9.93
CA PRO A 32 -2.48 0.17 11.01
C PRO A 32 -1.07 0.42 10.45
N PRO A 33 -0.16 1.01 11.26
CA PRO A 33 1.22 1.25 10.84
C PRO A 33 1.96 -0.05 10.51
N VAL A 34 1.54 -1.16 11.13
CA VAL A 34 2.01 -2.50 10.81
C VAL A 34 0.83 -3.34 10.34
N MET A 35 0.99 -3.98 9.19
CA MET A 35 -0.05 -4.80 8.58
C MET A 35 0.41 -6.25 8.47
N ASN A 36 -0.49 -7.20 8.66
CA ASN A 36 -0.24 -8.59 8.29
C ASN A 36 -0.49 -8.82 6.78
N THR A 37 -0.09 -9.97 6.27
CA THR A 37 -0.28 -10.32 4.85
C THR A 37 -1.74 -10.18 4.37
N LYS A 38 -2.74 -10.57 5.17
CA LYS A 38 -4.16 -10.45 4.75
C LYS A 38 -4.58 -9.00 4.61
N GLN A 39 -4.21 -8.16 5.57
CA GLN A 39 -4.47 -6.72 5.52
C GLN A 39 -3.74 -6.10 4.33
N MET A 40 -2.48 -6.49 4.09
CA MET A 40 -1.70 -5.98 2.97
C MET A 40 -2.32 -6.35 1.62
N ILE A 41 -2.82 -7.59 1.46
CA ILE A 41 -3.56 -8.02 0.25
C ILE A 41 -4.81 -7.15 0.01
N SER A 42 -5.53 -6.76 1.05
CA SER A 42 -6.71 -5.89 0.93
C SER A 42 -6.36 -4.43 0.68
N TYR A 43 -5.12 -4.03 0.92
CA TYR A 43 -4.65 -2.66 0.85
C TYR A 43 -3.96 -2.32 -0.47
N VAL A 44 -3.12 -3.24 -0.97
CA VAL A 44 -2.38 -3.02 -2.21
C VAL A 44 -3.29 -3.07 -3.44
N PRO A 45 -2.99 -2.30 -4.51
CA PRO A 45 -3.84 -2.22 -5.69
C PRO A 45 -3.69 -3.42 -6.65
N PHE A 46 -3.07 -4.52 -6.22
CA PHE A 46 -2.82 -5.69 -7.05
C PHE A 46 -3.26 -6.99 -6.37
N SER A 47 -3.41 -8.05 -7.18
CA SER A 47 -3.87 -9.34 -6.69
C SER A 47 -2.91 -9.91 -5.64
N GLY A 48 -3.47 -10.67 -4.68
CA GLY A 48 -2.64 -11.34 -3.66
C GLY A 48 -1.57 -12.24 -4.27
N ARG A 49 -1.81 -12.85 -5.45
CA ARG A 49 -0.81 -13.62 -6.19
C ARG A 49 0.41 -12.78 -6.59
N ARG A 50 0.17 -11.55 -7.06
CA ARG A 50 1.25 -10.62 -7.40
C ARG A 50 2.01 -10.17 -6.16
N LEU A 51 1.32 -9.93 -5.04
CA LEU A 51 1.99 -9.65 -3.76
C LEU A 51 2.93 -10.81 -3.36
N TYR A 52 2.50 -12.06 -3.50
CA TYR A 52 3.36 -13.21 -3.21
C TYR A 52 4.55 -13.30 -4.16
N ALA A 53 4.39 -12.96 -5.44
CA ALA A 53 5.49 -12.90 -6.39
C ALA A 53 6.52 -11.84 -5.98
N VAL A 54 6.06 -10.64 -5.61
CA VAL A 54 6.90 -9.55 -5.08
C VAL A 54 7.69 -10.02 -3.86
N LEU A 55 7.03 -10.63 -2.87
CA LEU A 55 7.68 -11.14 -1.67
C LEU A 55 8.72 -12.22 -1.95
N PHE A 56 8.52 -13.03 -2.99
CA PHE A 56 9.46 -14.08 -3.37
C PHE A 56 10.68 -13.52 -4.11
N ILE A 57 10.44 -12.68 -5.11
CA ILE A 57 11.48 -12.10 -5.97
C ILE A 57 12.36 -11.15 -5.15
N TYR A 58 11.74 -10.18 -4.48
CA TYR A 58 12.43 -9.12 -3.74
C TYR A 58 12.65 -9.44 -2.27
N ARG A 59 12.54 -10.73 -1.88
CA ARG A 59 12.65 -11.17 -0.48
C ARG A 59 13.81 -10.51 0.26
N ASN A 60 15.00 -10.52 -0.34
CA ASN A 60 16.21 -10.02 0.31
C ASN A 60 16.16 -8.50 0.52
N TRP A 61 15.53 -7.74 -0.37
CA TRP A 61 15.43 -6.28 -0.25
C TRP A 61 14.33 -5.88 0.72
N LEU A 62 13.27 -6.69 0.78
CA LEU A 62 12.13 -6.46 1.66
C LEU A 62 12.41 -6.89 3.09
N ASP A 63 13.36 -7.81 3.32
CA ASP A 63 13.68 -8.33 4.65
C ASP A 63 14.26 -7.23 5.57
N GLU A 64 13.69 -7.08 6.76
CA GLU A 64 14.17 -6.15 7.80
C GLU A 64 15.64 -6.38 8.15
N GLU A 65 16.13 -7.62 8.13
CA GLU A 65 17.55 -7.91 8.42
C GLU A 65 18.50 -7.24 7.41
N ASN A 66 18.01 -6.93 6.21
CA ASN A 66 18.74 -6.22 5.16
C ASN A 66 18.34 -4.74 5.06
N GLY A 67 17.64 -4.20 6.06
CA GLY A 67 17.13 -2.83 6.07
C GLY A 67 15.80 -2.63 5.32
N GLY A 68 15.13 -3.72 4.95
CA GLY A 68 13.82 -3.70 4.31
C GLY A 68 12.66 -3.36 5.24
N CYS A 69 11.43 -3.62 4.81
CA CYS A 69 10.19 -3.20 5.49
C CYS A 69 9.26 -4.35 5.89
N VAL A 70 9.68 -5.59 5.63
CA VAL A 70 8.94 -6.82 5.91
C VAL A 70 9.74 -7.63 6.92
N TYR A 71 9.09 -8.04 8.00
CA TYR A 71 9.75 -8.77 9.07
C TYR A 71 8.91 -9.93 9.57
N TYR A 72 9.61 -10.85 10.24
CA TYR A 72 9.03 -12.05 10.81
C TYR A 72 9.05 -11.94 12.34
N PRO A 73 7.95 -11.52 12.98
CA PRO A 73 7.96 -11.16 14.40
C PRO A 73 8.37 -12.33 15.31
N ARG A 74 7.99 -13.57 14.98
CA ARG A 74 8.35 -14.81 15.69
C ARG A 74 8.30 -16.03 14.78
N PRO A 75 9.14 -17.06 15.03
CA PRO A 75 9.02 -18.39 14.41
C PRO A 75 7.56 -18.88 14.36
N GLY A 76 7.02 -19.17 13.17
CA GLY A 76 5.65 -19.66 12.97
C GLY A 76 4.57 -18.59 12.75
N GLN A 77 4.88 -17.29 12.79
CA GLN A 77 3.90 -16.22 12.51
C GLN A 77 3.82 -15.85 11.02
N ALA A 78 2.85 -15.03 10.63
CA ALA A 78 2.81 -14.48 9.27
C ALA A 78 3.73 -13.26 9.15
N TYR A 79 4.16 -12.94 7.93
CA TYR A 79 4.89 -11.70 7.66
C TYR A 79 4.11 -10.47 8.14
N GLN A 80 4.85 -9.54 8.74
CA GLN A 80 4.38 -8.21 9.06
C GLN A 80 5.09 -7.18 8.20
N PHE A 81 4.37 -6.11 7.89
CA PHE A 81 4.79 -5.07 6.96
C PHE A 81 4.72 -3.74 7.67
N ARG A 82 5.83 -3.01 7.73
CA ARG A 82 5.80 -1.58 8.07
C ARG A 82 5.17 -0.83 6.91
N ARG A 83 3.90 -0.42 7.07
CA ARG A 83 3.06 0.11 5.99
C ARG A 83 3.75 1.26 5.25
N LYS A 84 4.26 2.26 5.97
CA LYS A 84 4.88 3.44 5.37
C LYS A 84 6.13 3.10 4.54
N ASP A 85 6.97 2.21 5.04
CA ASP A 85 8.21 1.83 4.36
C ASP A 85 7.90 0.91 3.16
N PHE A 86 6.88 0.05 3.29
CA PHE A 86 6.39 -0.77 2.19
C PHE A 86 5.72 0.07 1.10
N ASP A 87 4.96 1.12 1.46
CA ASP A 87 4.39 2.08 0.52
C ASP A 87 5.49 2.77 -0.30
N GLN A 88 6.54 3.25 0.37
CA GLN A 88 7.69 3.86 -0.30
C GLN A 88 8.39 2.88 -1.22
N TRP A 89 8.67 1.66 -0.75
CA TRP A 89 9.30 0.64 -1.57
C TRP A 89 8.46 0.30 -2.80
N MET A 90 7.14 0.15 -2.65
CA MET A 90 6.24 -0.08 -3.78
C MET A 90 6.23 1.08 -4.76
N TYR A 91 6.25 2.33 -4.27
CA TYR A 91 6.33 3.51 -5.12
C TYR A 91 7.61 3.49 -5.96
N ASP A 92 8.75 3.14 -5.36
CA ASP A 92 10.04 3.12 -6.04
C ASP A 92 10.15 1.98 -7.08
N HIS A 93 9.44 0.86 -6.87
CA HIS A 93 9.54 -0.35 -7.70
C HIS A 93 8.24 -0.67 -8.47
N TRP A 94 7.31 0.30 -8.57
CA TRP A 94 5.97 0.02 -9.07
C TRP A 94 5.95 -0.54 -10.49
N ILE A 95 6.86 -0.05 -11.36
CA ILE A 95 7.03 -0.54 -12.73
C ILE A 95 7.40 -2.01 -12.73
N ASP A 96 8.43 -2.40 -11.97
CA ASP A 96 8.89 -3.78 -11.90
C ASP A 96 7.77 -4.69 -11.37
N ILE A 97 7.04 -4.23 -10.37
CA ILE A 97 5.90 -4.96 -9.80
C ILE A 97 4.84 -5.23 -10.86
N ILE A 98 4.46 -4.24 -11.69
CA ILE A 98 3.39 -4.39 -12.69
C ILE A 98 3.84 -5.17 -13.93
N THR A 99 5.14 -5.19 -14.23
CA THR A 99 5.69 -5.92 -15.39
C THR A 99 6.01 -7.38 -15.11
N ILE A 100 5.92 -7.85 -13.85
CA ILE A 100 6.04 -9.29 -13.53
C ILE A 100 5.11 -10.11 -14.44
N ASP A 101 5.72 -10.97 -15.24
CA ASP A 101 5.02 -11.99 -16.02
C ASP A 101 4.59 -13.10 -15.08
N MET A 102 3.36 -12.99 -14.61
CA MET A 102 2.78 -13.95 -13.68
C MET A 102 2.65 -15.36 -14.26
N LYS A 103 2.58 -15.52 -15.58
CA LYS A 103 2.49 -16.85 -16.20
C LYS A 103 3.85 -17.55 -16.18
N GLU A 104 4.91 -16.86 -16.55
CA GLU A 104 6.27 -17.40 -16.47
C GLU A 104 6.70 -17.62 -15.01
N PHE A 105 6.38 -16.67 -14.13
CA PHE A 105 6.64 -16.81 -12.70
C PHE A 105 5.96 -18.06 -12.10
N GLU A 106 4.70 -18.35 -12.47
CA GLU A 106 3.98 -19.52 -11.95
C GLU A 106 4.51 -20.85 -12.53
N LYS A 107 5.12 -20.85 -13.72
CA LYS A 107 5.74 -22.06 -14.30
C LYS A 107 6.99 -22.49 -13.54
N ASP A 108 7.91 -21.56 -13.29
CA ASP A 108 9.12 -21.81 -12.53
C ASP A 108 9.58 -20.54 -11.79
N LYS A 109 9.22 -20.47 -10.51
CA LYS A 109 9.50 -19.32 -9.65
C LYS A 109 11.00 -19.08 -9.47
N VAL A 110 11.79 -20.16 -9.41
CA VAL A 110 13.23 -20.07 -9.12
C VAL A 110 13.97 -19.61 -10.37
N ALA A 111 13.69 -20.22 -11.52
CA ALA A 111 14.27 -19.80 -12.80
C ALA A 111 13.87 -18.36 -13.15
N TYR A 112 12.59 -18.00 -12.94
CA TYR A 112 12.12 -16.64 -13.18
C TYR A 112 12.83 -15.61 -12.29
N LYS A 113 13.01 -15.90 -11.00
CA LYS A 113 13.78 -15.01 -10.11
C LYS A 113 15.23 -14.89 -10.57
N ALA A 114 15.85 -15.98 -11.01
CA ALA A 114 17.22 -15.99 -11.49
C ALA A 114 17.40 -15.20 -12.81
N SER A 115 16.37 -15.12 -13.66
CA SER A 115 16.42 -14.34 -14.91
C SER A 115 16.31 -12.83 -14.72
N LEU A 116 16.00 -12.36 -13.51
CA LEU A 116 15.90 -10.93 -13.17
C LEU A 116 17.21 -10.35 -12.62
N ILE A 117 18.23 -11.18 -12.40
CA ILE A 117 19.57 -10.84 -11.88
C ILE A 117 20.55 -10.77 -13.05
#